data_AF-A0A7J3M2V5-F1
#
_entry.id   AF-A0A7J3M2V5-F1
#
_cell.length_a   1.000
_cell.length_b   1.000
_cell.length_c   1.000
_cell.angle_alpha   90.00
_cell.angle_beta   90.00
_cell.angle_gamma   90.00
#
_symmetry.space_group_name_H-M   'P 1'
#
loop_
_entity.id
_entity.type
_entity.pdbx_description
1 polymer ?
#
loop_
_entity_poly.entity_id
_entity_poly.type
_entity_poly.pdbx_seq_one_letter_code
_entity_poly.pdbx_strand_id
1 'polypeptide(L)' 'MKREERLKKLRELEMELLKLRTLVRSGGAVKNPGRIRQIRRDIAKLKTALCEEGWRI' A
#
# COMPACT_ATOMS: atom_id res chain seq x y z
N MET A 1 -7.11 -7.20 -14.51
CA MET A 1 -7.10 -5.77 -14.12
C MET A 1 -6.36 -5.00 -15.18
N LYS A 2 -6.88 -3.83 -15.57
CA LYS A 2 -6.11 -2.89 -16.39
C LYS A 2 -4.98 -2.28 -15.54
N ARG A 3 -3.88 -1.86 -16.18
CA ARG A 3 -2.75 -1.17 -15.52
C ARG A 3 -3.22 -0.04 -14.62
N GLU A 4 -4.16 0.78 -15.10
CA GLU A 4 -4.70 1.91 -14.35
C GLU A 4 -5.41 1.50 -13.07
N GLU A 5 -6.13 0.38 -13.07
CA GLU A 5 -6.78 -0.14 -11.85
C GLU A 5 -5.74 -0.56 -10.82
N ARG A 6 -4.65 -1.20 -11.26
CA ARG A 6 -3.53 -1.57 -10.38
C ARG A 6 -2.84 -0.35 -9.81
N LEU A 7 -2.61 0.69 -10.62
CA LEU A 7 -2.02 1.95 -10.17
C LEU A 7 -2.94 2.71 -9.21
N LYS A 8 -4.26 2.72 -9.45
CA LYS A 8 -5.26 3.29 -8.53
C LYS A 8 -5.21 2.56 -7.18
N LYS A 9 -5.27 1.22 -7.21
CA LYS A 9 -5.19 0.39 -6.00
C LYS A 9 -3.87 0.57 -5.25
N LEU A 10 -2.76 0.74 -5.97
CA LEU A 10 -1.46 1.04 -5.37
C LEU A 10 -1.48 2.37 -4.62
N ARG A 11 -2.02 3.43 -5.24
CA ARG A 11 -2.16 4.76 -4.60
C ARG A 11 -3.07 4.72 -3.38
N GLU A 12 -4.17 3.97 -3.44
CA GLU A 12 -5.08 3.77 -2.31
C GLU A 12 -4.37 3.12 -1.12
N LEU A 13 -3.61 2.06 -1.36
CA LEU A 13 -2.81 1.38 -0.33
C LEU A 13 -1.72 2.27 0.25
N GLU A 14 -1.03 3.07 -0.58
CA GLU A 14 -0.03 4.03 -0.12
C GLU A 14 -0.66 5.14 0.75
N MET A 15 -1.84 5.63 0.40
CA MET A 15 -2.60 6.58 1.23
C MET A 15 -3.07 5.96 2.55
N GLU A 16 -3.55 4.71 2.54
CA GLU A 16 -3.94 3.99 3.76
C GLU A 16 -2.72 3.82 4.69
N LEU A 17 -1.57 3.43 4.13
CA LEU A 17 -0.32 3.31 4.87
C LEU A 17 0.11 4.64 5.49
N LEU A 18 0.00 5.75 4.74
CA LEU A 18 0.32 7.09 5.22
C LEU A 18 -0.56 7.47 6.42
N LYS A 19 -1.88 7.30 6.31
CA LYS A 19 -2.82 7.60 7.40
C LYS A 19 -2.50 6.81 8.67
N LEU A 20 -2.24 5.51 8.53
CA LEU A 20 -1.87 4.65 9.66
C LEU A 20 -0.55 5.09 10.30
N ARG A 21 0.46 5.44 9.49
CA ARG A 21 1.74 5.95 10.00
C ARG A 21 1.58 7.28 10.73
N THR A 22 0.76 8.19 10.21
CA THR A 22 0.46 9.47 10.87
C THR A 22 -0.22 9.22 12.21
N LEU A 23 -1.21 8.33 12.27
CA LEU A 23 -1.89 7.96 13.51
C LEU A 23 -0.89 7.42 14.56
N VAL A 24 -0.02 6.48 14.17
CA VAL A 24 1.04 5.94 15.05
C VAL A 24 1.93 7.07 15.56
N ARG A 25 2.38 7.95 14.65
CA ARG A 25 3.32 9.02 14.98
C ARG A 25 2.73 10.07 15.91
N SER A 26 1.43 10.34 15.78
CA SER A 26 0.69 11.21 16.70
C SER A 26 0.40 10.56 18.06
N GLY A 27 0.88 9.33 18.31
CA GLY A 27 0.60 8.60 19.55
C GLY A 27 -0.81 8.00 19.61
N GLY A 28 -1.52 7.98 18.48
CA GLY A 28 -2.86 7.41 18.39
C GLY A 28 -2.83 5.88 18.42
N ALA A 29 -3.81 5.28 19.10
CA ALA A 29 -3.95 3.84 19.14
C ALA A 29 -4.35 3.29 17.75
N VAL A 30 -3.49 2.44 17.18
CA VAL A 30 -3.83 1.70 15.98
C VAL A 30 -4.65 0.48 16.36
N LYS A 31 -5.89 0.38 15.88
CA LYS A 31 -6.76 -0.80 16.13
C LYS A 31 -6.13 -2.13 15.71
N ASN A 32 -5.30 -2.12 14.67
CA ASN A 32 -4.58 -3.31 14.21
C ASN A 32 -3.15 -2.95 13.76
N PRO A 33 -2.13 -3.10 14.63
CA PRO A 33 -0.74 -2.81 14.26
C PRO A 33 -0.24 -3.72 13.10
N GLY A 34 -0.80 -4.93 12.98
CA GLY A 34 -0.49 -5.86 11.89
C GLY A 34 -0.91 -5.36 10.50
N ARG A 35 -1.89 -4.44 10.44
CA ARG A 35 -2.40 -3.86 9.19
C ARG A 35 -1.32 -3.12 8.41
N ILE A 36 -0.42 -2.42 9.10
CA ILE A 36 0.71 -1.72 8.47
C ILE A 36 1.62 -2.71 7.74
N ARG A 37 1.90 -3.88 8.34
CA ARG A 37 2.72 -4.92 7.74
C ARG A 37 2.02 -5.56 6.54
N GLN A 38 0.71 -5.76 6.61
CA GLN A 38 -0.09 -6.29 5.50
C GLN A 38 -0.07 -5.35 4.30
N ILE A 39 -0.41 -4.07 4.51
CA ILE A 39 -0.43 -3.07 3.43
C ILE A 39 0.94 -2.95 2.74
N ARG A 40 2.04 -2.97 3.51
CA ARG A 40 3.39 -2.96 2.94
C ARG A 40 3.65 -4.16 2.03
N ARG A 41 3.19 -5.37 2.40
CA ARG A 41 3.32 -6.56 1.56
C ARG A 41 2.44 -6.48 0.32
N ASP A 42 1.23 -5.96 0.45
CA ASP A 42 0.30 -5.84 -0.67
C ASP A 42 0.83 -4.83 -1.71
N ILE A 43 1.37 -3.70 -1.26
CA ILE A 43 2.08 -2.73 -2.10
C ILE A 43 3.25 -3.41 -2.83
N ALA A 44 4.08 -4.17 -2.10
CA ALA A 44 5.23 -4.86 -2.71
C ALA A 44 4.80 -5.85 -3.79
N LYS A 45 3.80 -6.69 -3.53
CA LYS A 45 3.24 -7.63 -4.50
C LYS A 45 2.68 -6.93 -5.74
N LEU A 46 1.98 -5.81 -5.56
CA LEU A 46 1.45 -5.00 -6.66
C LEU A 46 2.56 -4.42 -7.53
N LYS A 47 3.63 -3.90 -6.90
CA LYS A 47 4.80 -3.39 -7.62
C LYS A 47 5.53 -4.50 -8.38
N THR A 48 5.71 -5.67 -7.77
CA THR A 48 6.32 -6.83 -8.43
C THR A 48 5.52 -7.28 -9.64
N ALA A 49 4.20 -7.46 -9.50
CA ALA A 49 3.34 -7.88 -10.61
C ALA A 49 3.35 -6.88 -11.78
N LEU A 50 3.34 -5.58 -11.48
CA LEU A 50 3.44 -4.55 -12.51
C LEU A 50 4.82 -4.55 -13.20
N CYS A 51 5.90 -4.82 -12.46
CA CYS A 51 7.24 -4.93 -13.03
C CYS A 51 7.40 -6.18 -13.92
N GLU A 52 6.82 -7.31 -13.52
CA GLU A 52 6.78 -8.56 -14.30
C GLU A 52 6.02 -8.38 -15.63
N GLU A 53 4.98 -7.55 -15.61
CA GLU A 53 4.24 -7.15 -16.82
C GLU A 53 5.01 -6.15 -17.71
N GLY A 54 6.25 -5.80 -17.35
CA GLY A 54 7.10 -4.89 -18.12
C GLY A 54 6.80 -3.41 -17.89
N TRP A 55 5.94 -3.08 -16.92
CA TRP A 55 5.69 -1.68 -16.56
C TRP A 55 6.78 -1.17 -15.62
N ARG A 56 7.42 -0.06 -16.00
CA ARG A 56 8.27 0.72 -15.09
C ARG A 56 7.38 1.58 -14.20
N ILE A 57 7.52 1.45 -12.89
CA ILE A 57 6.71 2.11 -11.84
C ILE A 57 7.64 2.90 -10.93
#